data_AF-A0A9E2N1I9-F1
#
_entry.id   AF-A0A9E2N1I9-F1
#
_cell.length_a   1.000
_cell.length_b   1.000
_cell.length_c   1.000
_cell.angle_alpha   90.00
_cell.angle_beta   90.00
_cell.angle_gamma   90.00
#
_symmetry.space_group_name_H-M   'P 1'
#
loop_
_entity.id
_entity.type
_entity.pdbx_description
1 polymer ?
#
loop_
_entity_poly.entity_id
_entity_poly.type
_entity_poly.pdbx_seq_one_letter_code
_entity_poly.pdbx_strand_id
1 'polypeptide(L)'
;MINDELLNKYIDNELTDVELAEFKKEIQTDAEAQNKLKALKLTDEILNKMEVNRAPVNFTEMFMKKIITVSSFHKEKVSYFFVSIISFFVLTITGILGYSISKIESGSSSIAEKNQYVQKTKEVLSGGLGELNAILSNDNMLLIGAGLTFVLLISGYFLIENHKNFKEKLNRFSH
;
A
#
# COMPACT_ATOMS: atom_id res chain seq x y z
N MET A 1 23.47 36.71 38.10
CA MET A 1 22.94 37.48 36.96
C MET A 1 21.75 36.68 36.46
N ILE A 2 20.54 37.21 36.62
CA ILE A 2 19.33 36.45 36.38
C ILE A 2 19.21 36.17 34.89
N ASN A 3 19.15 34.89 34.53
CA ASN A 3 18.91 34.45 33.16
C ASN A 3 17.39 34.28 32.94
N ASP A 4 16.96 34.43 31.69
CA ASP A 4 15.56 34.32 31.27
C ASP A 4 14.95 32.96 31.62
N GLU A 5 15.78 31.91 31.59
CA GLU A 5 15.38 30.56 31.99
C GLU A 5 14.95 30.48 33.47
N LEU A 6 15.66 31.17 34.37
CA LEU A 6 15.35 31.18 35.80
C LEU A 6 14.04 31.95 36.08
N LEU A 7 13.78 32.99 35.27
CA LEU A 7 12.58 33.81 35.34
C LEU A 7 11.34 33.01 34.89
N ASN A 8 11.45 32.24 33.81
CA ASN A 8 10.38 31.40 33.30
C ASN A 8 10.07 30.25 34.26
N LYS A 9 11.10 29.53 34.74
CA LYS A 9 10.94 28.48 35.76
C LYS A 9 10.22 28.98 37.01
N TYR A 10 10.45 30.23 37.42
CA TYR A 10 9.74 30.82 38.56
C TYR A 10 8.24 31.06 38.26
N ILE A 11 7.88 31.43 37.03
CA ILE A 11 6.48 31.64 36.63
C ILE A 11 5.75 30.29 36.55
N ASP A 12 6.43 29.26 36.03
CA ASP A 12 5.89 27.91 35.87
C ASP A 12 5.91 27.10 37.19
N ASN A 13 6.39 27.67 38.30
CA ASN A 13 6.61 27.00 39.60
C ASN A 13 7.55 25.77 39.52
N GLU A 14 8.56 25.81 38.65
CA GLU A 14 9.53 24.73 38.42
C GLU A 14 10.88 24.93 39.14
N LEU A 15 11.03 25.99 39.95
CA LEU A 15 12.27 26.22 40.70
C LEU A 15 12.41 25.26 41.88
N THR A 16 13.62 24.75 42.07
CA THR A 16 14.00 24.05 43.30
C THR A 16 14.15 25.02 44.48
N ASP A 17 14.06 24.52 45.72
CA ASP A 17 14.16 25.35 46.94
C ASP A 17 15.47 26.16 47.02
N VAL A 18 16.57 25.60 46.49
CA VAL A 18 17.89 26.25 46.44
C VAL A 18 17.89 27.39 45.43
N GLU A 19 17.42 27.12 44.21
CA GLU A 19 17.32 28.12 43.14
C GLU A 19 16.34 29.24 43.49
N LEU A 20 15.26 28.93 44.21
CA LEU A 20 14.29 29.91 44.68
C LEU A 20 14.90 30.90 45.69
N ALA A 21 15.77 30.41 46.58
CA ALA A 21 16.47 31.25 47.54
C ALA A 21 17.48 32.18 46.85
N GLU A 22 18.21 31.67 45.86
CA GLU A 22 19.14 32.45 45.04
C GLU A 22 18.40 33.48 44.18
N PHE A 23 17.34 33.06 43.50
CA PHE A 23 16.49 33.92 42.68
C PHE A 23 15.91 35.09 43.48
N LYS A 24 15.38 34.85 44.69
CA LYS A 24 14.87 35.92 45.57
C LYS A 24 15.93 36.92 45.99
N LYS A 25 17.18 36.47 46.15
CA LYS A 25 18.30 37.34 46.52
C LYS A 25 18.74 38.20 45.33
N GLU A 26 18.82 37.62 44.14
CA GLU A 26 19.26 38.35 42.94
C GLU A 26 18.18 39.30 42.40
N ILE A 27 16.89 38.94 42.48
CA ILE A 27 15.79 39.75 41.92
C ILE A 27 15.53 41.03 42.71
N GLN A 28 15.99 41.08 43.97
CA GLN A 28 15.92 42.28 44.80
C GLN A 28 17.02 43.29 44.45
N THR A 29 18.13 42.83 43.88
CA THR A 29 19.26 43.66 43.50
C THR A 29 19.18 44.16 42.05
N ASP A 30 18.41 43.48 41.20
CA ASP A 30 18.30 43.78 39.77
C ASP A 30 16.93 44.35 39.41
N ALA A 31 16.89 45.67 39.20
CA ALA A 31 15.67 46.40 38.83
C ALA A 31 15.15 46.02 37.42
N GLU A 32 16.02 45.65 36.50
CA GLU A 32 15.64 45.27 35.13
C GLU A 32 14.95 43.91 35.14
N ALA A 33 15.55 42.92 35.80
CA ALA A 33 14.96 41.61 35.98
C ALA A 33 13.60 41.67 36.73
N GLN A 34 13.47 42.55 37.72
CA GLN A 34 12.21 42.76 38.45
C GLN A 34 11.11 43.32 37.54
N ASN A 35 11.43 44.27 36.67
CA ASN A 35 10.48 44.82 35.71
C ASN A 35 10.04 43.77 34.68
N LYS A 36 10.99 42.96 34.20
CA LYS A 36 10.71 41.83 33.30
C LYS A 36 9.79 40.80 33.95
N LEU A 37 10.03 40.45 35.22
CA LEU A 37 9.17 39.55 35.99
C LEU A 37 7.74 40.08 36.11
N LYS A 38 7.57 41.37 36.41
CA LYS A 38 6.24 42.01 36.50
C LYS A 38 5.51 41.96 35.16
N ALA A 39 6.21 42.25 34.06
CA ALA A 39 5.64 42.21 32.73
C ALA A 39 5.18 40.78 32.34
N LEU A 40 5.98 39.77 32.67
CA LEU A 40 5.64 38.37 32.40
C LEU A 40 4.45 37.90 33.25
N LYS A 41 4.42 38.22 34.55
CA LYS A 41 3.28 37.91 35.42
C LYS A 41 1.98 38.56 34.95
N LEU A 42 2.06 39.81 34.50
CA LEU A 42 0.90 40.51 33.94
C LEU A 42 0.42 39.83 32.65
N THR A 43 1.35 39.40 31.79
CA THR A 43 1.03 38.71 30.54
C THR A 43 0.36 37.37 30.81
N ASP A 44 0.91 36.58 31.73
CA ASP A 44 0.33 35.29 32.15
C ASP A 44 -1.10 35.48 32.71
N GLU A 45 -1.31 36.49 33.55
CA GLU A 45 -2.63 36.80 34.10
C GLU A 45 -3.65 37.18 33.00
N ILE A 46 -3.23 37.98 32.01
CA ILE A 46 -4.09 38.38 30.89
C ILE A 46 -4.42 37.17 30.00
N LEU A 47 -3.43 36.33 29.69
CA LEU A 47 -3.62 35.13 28.86
C LEU A 47 -4.55 34.13 29.55
N ASN A 48 -4.40 33.92 30.86
CA ASN A 48 -5.26 33.04 31.64
C ASN A 48 -6.72 33.53 31.74
N LYS A 49 -6.94 34.84 31.62
CA LYS A 49 -8.28 35.46 31.60
C LYS A 49 -8.87 35.56 30.20
N MET A 50 -8.12 35.23 29.15
CA MET A 50 -8.59 35.32 27.78
C MET A 50 -9.70 34.29 27.54
N GLU A 51 -10.80 34.72 26.93
CA GLU A 51 -11.91 33.82 26.61
C GLU A 51 -11.46 32.75 25.61
N VAL A 52 -11.62 31.48 25.99
CA VAL A 52 -11.37 30.36 25.09
C VAL A 52 -12.54 30.24 24.13
N ASN A 53 -12.32 30.65 22.89
CA ASN A 53 -13.28 30.46 21.81
C ASN A 53 -13.50 28.97 21.57
N ARG A 54 -14.72 28.51 21.83
CA ARG A 54 -15.11 27.14 21.53
C ARG A 54 -15.13 26.93 20.02
N ALA A 55 -14.77 25.73 19.60
CA ALA A 55 -14.92 25.33 18.20
C ALA A 55 -16.39 25.51 17.75
N PRO A 56 -16.63 25.93 16.50
CA PRO A 56 -17.98 26.13 16.00
C PRO A 56 -18.76 24.81 16.05
N VAL A 57 -20.07 24.92 16.26
CA VAL A 57 -21.00 23.80 16.19
C VAL A 57 -20.84 23.16 14.80
N ASN A 58 -20.58 21.85 14.75
CA ASN A 58 -20.30 21.04 13.55
C ASN A 58 -18.87 21.07 13.00
N PHE A 59 -17.87 21.56 13.75
CA PHE A 59 -16.45 21.46 13.33
C PHE A 59 -16.06 20.03 12.94
N THR A 60 -16.39 19.05 13.80
CA THR A 60 -16.09 17.64 13.56
C THR A 60 -16.75 17.10 12.29
N GLU A 61 -18.01 17.48 12.03
CA GLU A 61 -18.74 17.05 10.84
C GLU A 61 -18.11 17.63 9.57
N MET A 62 -17.78 18.93 9.58
CA MET A 62 -17.08 19.58 8.47
C MET A 62 -15.72 18.95 8.20
N PHE A 63 -14.97 18.65 9.26
CA PHE A 63 -13.66 18.03 9.18
C PHE A 63 -13.75 16.61 8.61
N MET A 64 -14.65 15.77 9.15
CA MET A 64 -14.87 14.41 8.67
C MET A 64 -15.37 14.38 7.24
N LYS A 65 -16.25 15.31 6.86
CA LYS A 65 -16.70 15.45 5.46
C LYS A 65 -15.53 15.74 4.52
N LYS A 66 -14.57 16.56 4.95
CA LYS A 66 -13.37 16.85 4.15
C LYS A 66 -12.46 15.63 4.03
N ILE A 67 -12.28 14.85 5.10
CA ILE A 67 -11.53 13.59 5.06
C ILE A 67 -12.17 12.60 4.09
N ILE A 68 -13.48 12.38 4.20
CA ILE A 68 -14.22 11.44 3.34
C ILE A 68 -14.17 11.88 1.88
N THR A 69 -14.27 13.18 1.62
CA THR A 69 -14.17 13.71 0.26
C THR A 69 -12.79 13.41 -0.34
N VAL A 70 -11.71 13.59 0.43
CA VAL A 70 -10.35 13.27 -0.02
C VAL A 70 -10.14 11.76 -0.21
N SER A 71 -10.68 10.92 0.67
CA SER A 71 -10.55 9.45 0.55
C SER A 71 -11.38 8.85 -0.59
N SER A 72 -12.52 9.46 -0.92
CA SER A 72 -13.43 8.98 -1.98
C SER A 72 -12.89 9.20 -3.40
N PHE A 73 -11.82 9.98 -3.58
CA PHE A 73 -11.15 10.13 -4.89
C PHE A 73 -10.35 8.90 -5.30
N HIS A 74 -10.10 7.95 -4.38
CA HIS A 74 -9.50 6.67 -4.72
C HIS A 74 -10.58 5.69 -5.20
N LYS A 75 -11.22 5.98 -6.33
CA LYS A 75 -11.96 4.95 -7.06
C LYS A 75 -10.96 3.84 -7.40
N GLU A 76 -11.17 2.64 -6.87
CA GLU A 76 -10.42 1.46 -7.29
C GLU A 76 -10.48 1.38 -8.81
N LYS A 77 -9.32 1.59 -9.46
CA LYS A 77 -9.21 1.35 -10.89
C LYS A 77 -9.36 -0.15 -11.06
N VAL A 78 -10.51 -0.60 -11.55
CA VAL A 78 -10.75 -1.99 -11.92
C VAL A 78 -9.62 -2.42 -12.86
N SER A 79 -8.76 -3.32 -12.39
CA SER A 79 -7.62 -3.78 -13.17
C SER A 79 -8.12 -4.76 -14.23
N TYR A 80 -8.15 -4.32 -15.49
CA TYR A 80 -8.51 -5.16 -16.64
C TYR A 80 -7.54 -6.34 -16.84
N PHE A 81 -6.47 -6.44 -16.06
CA PHE A 81 -5.53 -7.56 -16.07
C PHE A 81 -6.22 -8.90 -15.83
N PHE A 82 -7.08 -8.99 -14.81
CA PHE A 82 -7.76 -10.23 -14.45
C PHE A 82 -8.75 -10.66 -15.54
N VAL A 83 -9.49 -9.70 -16.10
CA VAL A 83 -10.41 -9.91 -17.23
C VAL A 83 -9.65 -10.38 -18.47
N SER A 84 -8.49 -9.79 -18.73
CA SER A 84 -7.61 -10.18 -19.85
C SER A 84 -7.13 -11.62 -19.70
N ILE A 85 -6.57 -11.99 -18.54
CA ILE A 85 -6.11 -13.37 -18.28
C ILE A 85 -7.25 -14.38 -18.46
N ILE A 86 -8.41 -14.14 -17.85
CA ILE A 86 -9.57 -15.04 -17.97
C ILE A 86 -9.99 -15.19 -19.43
N SER A 87 -10.04 -14.10 -20.19
CA SER A 87 -10.42 -14.14 -21.60
C SER A 87 -9.48 -15.03 -22.42
N PHE A 88 -8.17 -14.98 -22.16
CA PHE A 88 -7.21 -15.86 -22.81
C PHE A 88 -7.34 -17.32 -22.41
N PHE A 89 -7.62 -17.62 -21.14
CA PHE A 89 -7.91 -18.99 -20.72
C PHE A 89 -9.15 -19.55 -21.43
N VAL A 90 -10.23 -18.76 -21.51
CA VAL A 90 -11.45 -19.15 -22.22
C VAL A 90 -11.19 -19.40 -23.70
N LEU A 91 -10.44 -18.52 -24.37
CA LEU A 91 -10.05 -18.68 -25.78
C LEU A 91 -9.19 -19.94 -25.99
N THR A 92 -8.23 -20.19 -25.10
CA THR A 92 -7.34 -21.35 -25.20
C THR A 92 -8.10 -22.66 -25.02
N ILE A 93 -8.97 -22.74 -24.00
CA ILE A 93 -9.81 -23.92 -23.75
C ILE A 93 -10.75 -24.15 -24.93
N THR A 94 -11.41 -23.10 -25.43
CA THR A 94 -12.32 -23.20 -26.57
C THR A 94 -11.59 -23.62 -27.84
N GLY A 95 -10.37 -23.12 -28.07
CA GLY A 95 -9.52 -23.53 -29.19
C GLY A 95 -9.12 -25.00 -29.14
N ILE A 96 -8.72 -25.49 -27.96
CA ILE A 96 -8.36 -26.92 -27.77
C ILE A 96 -9.58 -27.82 -27.97
N LEU A 97 -10.74 -27.45 -27.42
CA LEU A 97 -11.98 -28.20 -27.58
C LEU A 97 -12.45 -28.21 -29.04
N GLY A 98 -12.44 -27.07 -29.71
CA GLY A 98 -12.81 -26.95 -31.13
C GLY A 98 -11.90 -27.78 -32.03
N TYR A 99 -10.59 -27.74 -31.80
CA TYR A 99 -9.61 -28.58 -32.49
C TYR A 99 -9.85 -30.08 -32.26
N SER A 100 -10.14 -30.46 -31.00
CA SER A 100 -10.41 -31.85 -30.63
C SER A 100 -11.67 -32.39 -31.31
N ILE A 101 -12.74 -31.59 -31.39
CA ILE A 101 -13.98 -31.96 -32.09
C ILE A 101 -13.75 -32.08 -33.60
N SER A 102 -13.00 -31.16 -34.20
CA SER A 102 -12.66 -31.22 -35.64
C SER A 102 -11.84 -32.47 -36.01
N LYS A 103 -10.96 -32.96 -35.11
CA LYS A 103 -10.26 -34.24 -35.32
C LYS A 103 -11.17 -35.46 -35.21
N ILE A 104 -12.20 -35.42 -34.37
CA ILE A 104 -13.15 -36.54 -34.19
C ILE A 104 -13.99 -36.75 -35.46
N GLU A 105 -14.38 -35.70 -36.17
CA GLU A 105 -15.06 -35.83 -37.48
C GLU A 105 -14.14 -36.38 -38.57
N SER A 106 -12.82 -36.27 -38.41
CA SER A 106 -11.83 -36.59 -39.45
C SER A 106 -11.13 -37.94 -39.28
N GLY A 107 -11.35 -38.66 -38.18
CA GLY A 107 -10.59 -39.88 -37.88
C GLY A 107 -11.30 -40.83 -36.91
N SER A 108 -11.77 -41.95 -37.44
CA SER A 108 -12.13 -43.12 -36.64
C SER A 108 -10.87 -43.77 -36.07
N SER A 109 -10.59 -43.61 -34.78
CA SER A 109 -9.68 -44.52 -34.07
C SER A 109 -10.08 -44.73 -32.61
N SER A 110 -9.98 -46.00 -32.26
CA SER A 110 -10.55 -46.74 -31.13
C SER A 110 -10.29 -46.18 -29.72
N ILE A 111 -11.32 -46.34 -28.87
CA ILE A 111 -11.40 -46.05 -27.43
C ILE A 111 -10.37 -46.82 -26.55
N ALA A 112 -9.56 -47.71 -27.14
CA ALA A 112 -8.62 -48.57 -26.41
C ALA A 112 -7.38 -47.85 -25.83
N GLU A 113 -6.99 -46.67 -26.34
CA GLU A 113 -5.79 -45.96 -25.87
C GLU A 113 -6.00 -45.13 -24.59
N LYS A 114 -7.26 -44.91 -24.17
CA LYS A 114 -7.59 -44.03 -23.02
C LYS A 114 -7.03 -44.53 -21.68
N ASN A 115 -6.76 -45.83 -21.53
CA ASN A 115 -6.24 -46.42 -20.29
C ASN A 115 -4.72 -46.29 -20.12
N GLN A 116 -3.95 -45.97 -21.17
CA GLN A 116 -2.49 -45.84 -21.08
C GLN A 116 -2.05 -44.43 -20.64
N TYR A 117 -2.87 -43.41 -20.92
CA TYR A 117 -2.58 -42.02 -20.54
C TYR A 117 -2.69 -41.79 -19.03
N VAL A 118 -3.63 -42.44 -18.35
CA VAL A 118 -3.83 -42.31 -16.89
C VAL A 118 -2.70 -42.96 -16.08
N GLN A 119 -2.08 -44.02 -16.61
CA GLN A 119 -0.92 -44.65 -15.98
C GLN A 119 0.36 -43.84 -16.20
N LYS A 120 0.58 -43.28 -17.40
CA LYS A 120 1.74 -42.41 -17.68
C LYS A 120 1.75 -41.11 -16.87
N THR A 121 0.58 -40.56 -16.53
CA THR A 121 0.52 -39.35 -15.69
C THR A 121 1.00 -39.55 -14.25
N LYS A 122 1.09 -40.80 -13.76
CA LYS A 122 1.59 -41.11 -12.42
C LYS A 122 3.12 -41.16 -12.35
N GLU A 123 3.81 -41.46 -13.46
CA GLU A 123 5.27 -41.47 -13.55
C GLU A 123 5.86 -40.07 -13.79
N VAL A 124 5.16 -39.22 -14.55
CA VAL A 124 5.56 -37.85 -14.92
C VAL A 124 5.77 -36.92 -13.70
N LEU A 125 5.16 -37.22 -12.55
CA LEU A 125 5.39 -36.43 -11.33
C LEU A 125 6.78 -36.65 -10.69
N SER A 126 7.54 -37.65 -11.14
CA SER A 126 8.79 -38.08 -10.48
C SER A 126 10.08 -37.77 -11.27
N GLY A 127 10.00 -37.41 -12.56
CA GLY A 127 11.16 -37.21 -13.45
C GLY A 127 11.29 -35.78 -13.97
N GLY A 128 12.18 -34.99 -13.38
CA GLY A 128 12.43 -33.61 -13.80
C GLY A 128 13.20 -33.49 -15.14
N LEU A 129 12.68 -32.61 -16.01
CA LEU A 129 13.29 -32.01 -17.21
C LEU A 129 13.56 -32.90 -18.43
N GLY A 130 13.93 -34.18 -18.30
CA GLY A 130 14.14 -35.08 -19.45
C GLY A 130 12.86 -35.41 -20.22
N GLU A 131 11.72 -35.40 -19.54
CA GLU A 131 10.42 -35.84 -20.06
C GLU A 131 9.59 -34.72 -20.70
N LEU A 132 9.98 -33.45 -20.51
CA LEU A 132 9.32 -32.34 -21.20
C LEU A 132 9.45 -32.49 -22.72
N ASN A 133 10.55 -33.04 -23.21
CA ASN A 133 10.76 -33.28 -24.64
C ASN A 133 9.83 -34.39 -25.17
N ALA A 134 9.57 -35.44 -24.38
CA ALA A 134 8.65 -36.52 -24.73
C ALA A 134 7.18 -36.06 -24.68
N ILE A 135 6.86 -35.18 -23.74
CA ILE A 135 5.55 -34.54 -23.60
C ILE A 135 5.33 -33.53 -24.74
N LEU A 136 6.34 -32.75 -25.13
CA LEU A 136 6.30 -31.81 -26.26
C LEU A 136 6.29 -32.50 -27.63
N SER A 137 6.70 -33.77 -27.72
CA SER A 137 6.70 -34.52 -28.99
C SER A 137 5.31 -34.98 -29.46
N ASN A 138 4.27 -34.88 -28.61
CA ASN A 138 2.90 -35.20 -29.02
C ASN A 138 2.21 -33.93 -29.54
N ASP A 139 1.73 -33.94 -30.79
CA ASP A 139 1.11 -32.78 -31.45
C ASP A 139 0.03 -32.07 -30.61
N ASN A 140 -0.80 -32.84 -29.90
CA ASN A 140 -1.86 -32.28 -29.06
C ASN A 140 -1.29 -31.60 -27.80
N MET A 141 -0.18 -32.11 -27.28
CA MET A 141 0.49 -31.59 -26.10
C MET A 141 1.40 -30.41 -26.45
N LEU A 142 1.96 -30.38 -27.66
CA LEU A 142 2.64 -29.21 -28.23
C LEU A 142 1.65 -28.05 -28.41
N LEU A 143 0.43 -28.33 -28.87
CA LEU A 143 -0.65 -27.32 -28.96
C LEU A 143 -1.02 -26.75 -27.58
N ILE A 144 -1.20 -27.62 -26.58
CA ILE A 144 -1.51 -27.21 -25.20
C ILE A 144 -0.34 -26.41 -24.60
N GLY A 145 0.89 -26.88 -24.79
CA GLY A 145 2.10 -26.21 -24.32
C GLY A 145 2.30 -24.85 -24.97
N ALA A 146 2.04 -24.73 -26.28
CA ALA A 146 2.07 -23.46 -27.00
C ALA A 146 1.02 -22.47 -26.46
N GLY A 147 -0.22 -22.94 -26.22
CA GLY A 147 -1.27 -22.12 -25.61
C GLY A 147 -0.90 -21.63 -24.21
N LEU A 148 -0.35 -22.51 -23.37
CA LEU A 148 0.05 -22.15 -22.01
C LEU A 148 1.24 -21.17 -22.00
N THR A 149 2.19 -21.36 -22.90
CA THR A 149 3.34 -20.44 -23.08
C THR A 149 2.87 -19.07 -23.58
N PHE A 150 1.88 -19.03 -24.48
CA PHE A 150 1.29 -17.79 -24.96
C PHE A 150 0.59 -17.01 -23.84
N VAL A 151 -0.19 -17.69 -23.00
CA VAL A 151 -0.82 -17.10 -21.80
C VAL A 151 0.25 -16.57 -20.82
N LEU A 152 1.34 -17.30 -20.62
CA LEU A 152 2.46 -16.87 -19.77
C LEU A 152 3.13 -15.60 -20.29
N LEU A 153 3.39 -15.50 -21.60
CA LEU A 153 4.00 -14.32 -22.21
C LEU A 153 3.11 -13.08 -22.05
N ILE A 154 1.80 -13.22 -22.29
CA ILE A 154 0.84 -12.12 -22.11
C ILE A 154 0.77 -11.72 -20.63
N SER A 155 0.71 -12.69 -19.72
CA SER A 155 0.70 -12.42 -18.29
C SER A 155 1.96 -11.67 -17.85
N GLY A 156 3.13 -12.07 -18.35
CA GLY A 156 4.41 -11.39 -18.12
C GLY A 156 4.40 -9.95 -18.64
N TYR A 157 3.89 -9.72 -19.85
CA TYR A 157 3.77 -8.37 -20.41
C TYR A 157 2.94 -7.44 -19.52
N PHE A 158 1.75 -7.89 -19.10
CA PHE A 158 0.91 -7.11 -18.22
C PHE A 158 1.49 -6.93 -16.81
N LEU A 159 2.24 -7.89 -16.28
CA LEU A 159 2.94 -7.73 -15.00
C LEU A 159 3.98 -6.61 -15.07
N ILE A 160 4.77 -6.57 -16.15
CA ILE A 160 5.75 -5.50 -16.38
C ILE A 160 5.05 -4.16 -16.52
N GLU A 161 3.96 -4.10 -17.29
CA GLU A 161 3.18 -2.89 -17.51
C GLU A 161 2.54 -2.38 -16.20
N ASN A 162 1.97 -3.28 -15.39
CA ASN A 162 1.43 -2.93 -14.07
C ASN A 162 2.53 -2.44 -13.13
N HIS A 163 3.71 -3.06 -13.15
CA HIS A 163 4.85 -2.63 -12.33
C HIS A 163 5.34 -1.23 -12.72
N LYS A 164 5.43 -0.92 -14.03
CA LYS A 164 5.76 0.43 -14.53
C LYS A 164 4.73 1.46 -14.08
N ASN A 165 3.45 1.18 -14.30
CA ASN A 165 2.35 2.06 -13.91
C ASN A 165 2.28 2.28 -12.39
N PHE A 166 2.63 1.28 -11.59
CA PHE A 166 2.74 1.41 -10.13
C PHE A 166 3.89 2.34 -9.74
N LYS A 167 5.07 2.15 -10.34
CA LYS A 167 6.25 3.00 -10.09
C LYS A 167 5.98 4.47 -10.45
N GLU A 168 5.30 4.72 -11.57
CA GLU A 168 4.91 6.09 -11.96
C GLU A 168 3.96 6.75 -10.97
N LYS A 169 2.97 6.01 -10.45
CA LYS A 169 2.07 6.51 -9.40
C LYS A 169 2.84 6.84 -8.13
N LEU A 170 3.77 5.99 -7.72
CA LEU A 170 4.58 6.20 -6.51
C LEU A 170 5.42 7.49 -6.62
N ASN A 171 6.07 7.69 -7.77
CA ASN A 171 6.86 8.89 -8.03
C ASN A 171 6.02 10.18 -8.03
N ARG A 172 4.74 10.12 -8.42
CA ARG A 172 3.82 11.28 -8.36
C ARG A 172 3.40 11.67 -6.94
N PHE A 173 3.49 10.77 -5.96
CA PHE A 173 3.20 11.09 -4.55
C PHE A 173 4.44 11.52 -3.77
N SER A 174 5.64 11.31 -4.31
CA SER A 174 6.92 11.69 -3.70
C SER A 174 7.34 13.13 -4.02
N HIS A 175 6.53 13.90 -4.74
CA HIS A 175 6.83 15.25 -5.21
C HIS A 175 5.69 16.21 -4.83
#